data_AF-A0A4U8U5E7-F1
#
_entry.id   AF-A0A4U8U5E7-F1
#
_cell.length_a   1.000
_cell.length_b   1.000
_cell.length_c   1.000
_cell.angle_alpha   90.00
_cell.angle_beta   90.00
_cell.angle_gamma   90.00
#
_symmetry.space_group_name_H-M   'P 1'
#
loop_
_entity.id
_entity.type
_entity.pdbx_description
1 polymer ?
#
loop_
_entity_poly.entity_id
_entity_poly.type
_entity_poly.pdbx_seq_one_letter_code
_entity_poly.pdbx_strand_id
1 'polypeptide(L)'
;MEAFAPVRFYPENPFIYKYLGSLEVKIFMRYNKHLADATITGLLRYFQPGKRVDKIHGGLRLSYTYKLNPYYGVYMQYFVGYGDYLYEYDKMGHRIGIGVRFVR
;
A
#
# COMPACT_ATOMS: atom_id res chain seq x y z
N MET A 1 2.82 11.58 3.10
CA MET A 1 2.22 10.90 4.26
C MET A 1 0.75 11.23 4.24
N GLU A 2 -0.09 10.20 4.29
CA GLU A 2 -1.55 10.33 4.26
C GLU A 2 -2.10 9.64 5.51
N ALA A 3 -3.01 10.30 6.21
CA ALA A 3 -3.69 9.74 7.38
C ALA A 3 -5.20 9.86 7.16
N PHE A 4 -5.96 8.88 7.62
CA PHE A 4 -7.41 8.91 7.55
C PHE A 4 -8.02 8.29 8.81
N ALA A 5 -9.23 8.70 9.14
CA ALA A 5 -10.02 8.14 10.22
C ALA A 5 -11.34 7.60 9.67
N PRO A 6 -11.81 6.43 10.12
CA PRO A 6 -13.09 5.90 9.70
C PRO A 6 -14.24 6.80 10.19
N VAL A 7 -15.06 7.30 9.27
CA VAL A 7 -16.28 8.05 9.61
C VAL A 7 -17.47 7.11 9.84
N ARG A 8 -17.46 5.93 9.21
CA ARG A 8 -18.51 4.91 9.30
C ARG A 8 -17.92 3.51 9.19
N PHE A 9 -18.50 2.55 9.92
CA PHE A 9 -18.18 1.12 9.77
C PHE A 9 -19.16 0.46 8.79
N TYR A 10 -18.61 -0.27 7.82
CA TYR A 10 -19.36 -1.01 6.81
C TYR A 10 -19.57 -2.45 7.27
N PRO A 11 -20.81 -2.96 7.36
CA PRO A 11 -21.07 -4.32 7.81
C PRO A 11 -20.53 -5.38 6.83
N GLU A 12 -20.33 -5.05 5.56
CA GLU A 12 -19.78 -5.94 4.53
C GLU A 12 -18.29 -6.21 4.72
N ASN A 13 -17.55 -5.21 5.22
CA ASN A 13 -16.12 -5.32 5.52
C ASN A 13 -15.85 -4.80 6.94
N PRO A 14 -16.37 -5.50 7.97
CA PRO A 14 -16.44 -4.99 9.32
C PRO A 14 -15.07 -4.78 9.96
N PHE A 15 -14.03 -5.44 9.43
CA PHE A 15 -12.67 -5.41 9.99
C PHE A 15 -11.66 -4.69 9.09
N ILE A 16 -12.10 -4.00 8.04
CA ILE A 16 -11.19 -3.39 7.05
C ILE A 16 -10.14 -2.48 7.68
N TYR A 17 -10.56 -1.64 8.64
CA TYR A 17 -9.68 -0.68 9.32
C TYR A 17 -8.58 -1.33 10.18
N LYS A 18 -8.77 -2.60 10.58
CA LYS A 18 -7.74 -3.39 11.29
C LYS A 18 -6.57 -3.76 10.37
N TYR A 19 -6.82 -3.93 9.08
CA TYR A 19 -5.84 -4.36 8.09
C TYR A 19 -5.27 -3.21 7.27
N LEU A 20 -6.07 -2.17 7.00
CA LEU A 20 -5.64 -1.00 6.23
C LEU A 20 -4.75 -0.05 7.06
N GLY A 21 -4.95 -0.03 8.39
CA GLY A 21 -4.36 0.99 9.27
C GLY A 21 -4.99 2.36 9.05
N SER A 22 -4.51 3.38 9.76
CA SER A 22 -5.01 4.75 9.67
C SER A 22 -3.99 5.69 9.03
N LEU A 23 -2.77 5.20 8.83
CA LEU A 23 -1.63 5.94 8.32
C LEU A 23 -0.94 5.19 7.18
N GLU A 24 -0.68 5.93 6.12
CA GLU A 24 0.07 5.52 4.96
C GLU A 24 1.29 6.45 4.77
N VAL A 25 2.46 5.85 4.67
CA VAL A 25 3.72 6.56 4.45
C VAL A 25 4.22 6.21 3.05
N LYS A 26 4.32 7.23 2.20
CA LYS A 26 4.89 7.13 0.85
C LYS A 26 6.22 7.85 0.82
N ILE A 27 7.25 7.18 0.33
CA ILE A 27 8.60 7.69 0.12
C ILE A 27 8.87 7.61 -1.38
N PHE A 28 9.31 8.73 -1.96
CA PHE A 28 9.60 8.85 -3.38
C PHE A 28 11.05 9.31 -3.54
N MET A 29 11.82 8.58 -4.35
CA MET A 29 13.19 8.88 -4.68
C MET A 29 13.33 8.96 -6.20
N ARG A 30 13.79 10.11 -6.70
CA ARG A 30 14.04 10.33 -8.11
C ARG A 30 15.50 10.67 -8.32
N TYR A 31 16.20 9.90 -9.14
CA TYR A 31 17.58 10.16 -9.54
C TYR A 31 17.74 9.92 -11.04
N ASN A 32 17.89 10.99 -11.83
CA ASN A 32 18.00 10.94 -13.28
C ASN A 32 16.87 10.13 -13.96
N LYS A 33 17.21 8.96 -14.50
CA LYS A 33 16.29 8.02 -15.16
C LYS A 33 15.65 7.01 -14.19
N HIS A 34 16.00 7.05 -12.91
CA HIS A 34 15.53 6.10 -11.90
C HIS A 34 14.48 6.76 -11.00
N LEU A 35 13.33 6.12 -10.87
CA LEU A 35 12.28 6.47 -9.92
C LEU A 35 12.05 5.28 -9.00
N ALA A 36 12.20 5.46 -7.70
CA ALA A 36 11.88 4.44 -6.71
C ALA A 36 10.82 4.99 -5.75
N ASP A 37 9.75 4.22 -5.59
CA ASP A 37 8.64 4.56 -4.72
C ASP A 37 8.47 3.43 -3.70
N ALA A 38 8.42 3.77 -2.42
CA ALA A 38 8.13 2.85 -1.34
C ALA A 38 6.92 3.34 -0.56
N THR A 39 5.89 2.50 -0.45
CA THR A 39 4.67 2.80 0.29
C THR A 39 4.49 1.78 1.40
N ILE A 40 4.31 2.28 2.62
CA ILE A 40 4.08 1.50 3.83
C ILE A 40 2.66 1.83 4.32
N THR A 41 1.84 0.81 4.43
CA THR A 41 0.43 0.87 4.86
C THR A 41 0.24 0.08 6.15
N GLY A 42 -0.89 0.26 6.83
CA GLY A 42 -1.13 -0.41 8.11
C GLY A 42 -0.48 0.27 9.32
N LEU A 43 0.10 1.47 9.14
CA LEU A 43 0.66 2.24 10.23
C LEU A 43 -0.49 2.88 11.04
N LEU A 44 -0.30 3.04 12.35
CA LEU A 44 -1.29 3.53 13.31
C LEU A 44 -2.66 2.84 13.20
N ARG A 45 -2.94 1.92 14.11
CA ARG A 45 -4.23 1.22 14.13
C ARG A 45 -5.31 2.04 14.76
N TYR A 46 -6.46 2.07 14.11
CA TYR A 46 -7.67 2.53 14.76
C TYR A 46 -8.16 1.44 15.73
N PHE A 47 -8.32 1.79 17.00
CA PHE A 47 -8.88 0.88 17.99
C PHE A 47 -10.37 0.71 17.71
N GLN A 48 -10.75 -0.45 17.18
CA GLN A 48 -12.14 -0.83 17.07
C GLN A 48 -12.60 -1.30 18.48
N PRO A 49 -13.59 -0.64 19.11
CA PRO A 49 -14.01 -0.96 20.47
C PRO A 49 -14.36 -2.45 20.61
N GLY A 50 -13.80 -3.13 21.62
CA GLY A 50 -14.17 -4.51 21.98
C GLY A 50 -13.35 -5.66 21.35
N LYS A 51 -12.23 -5.40 20.67
CA LYS A 51 -11.37 -6.47 20.11
C LYS A 51 -9.89 -6.28 20.47
N ARG A 52 -9.21 -7.35 20.90
CA ARG A 52 -7.76 -7.36 21.18
C ARG A 52 -6.93 -7.25 19.90
N VAL A 53 -5.80 -6.57 20.03
CA VAL A 53 -4.87 -6.24 18.95
C VAL A 53 -3.75 -7.28 18.94
N ASP A 54 -4.01 -8.48 18.42
CA ASP A 54 -3.09 -9.61 18.63
C ASP A 54 -1.94 -9.72 17.60
N LYS A 55 -2.05 -9.10 16.42
CA LYS A 55 -1.04 -9.21 15.33
C LYS A 55 -0.94 -7.95 14.51
N ILE A 56 0.26 -7.45 14.19
CA ILE A 56 0.49 -6.31 13.30
C ILE A 56 0.08 -6.71 11.86
N HIS A 57 -0.74 -5.88 11.22
CA HIS A 57 -1.21 -6.04 9.84
C HIS A 57 -0.88 -4.75 9.11
N GLY A 58 -0.25 -4.88 7.95
CA GLY A 58 0.13 -3.78 7.10
C GLY A 58 0.67 -4.33 5.78
N GLY A 59 1.09 -3.42 4.92
CA GLY A 59 1.58 -3.76 3.60
C GLY A 59 2.78 -2.90 3.23
N LEU A 60 3.77 -3.53 2.62
CA LEU A 60 4.89 -2.87 1.99
C LEU A 60 4.75 -3.00 0.48
N ARG A 61 4.69 -1.86 -0.20
CA ARG A 61 4.71 -1.76 -1.65
C ARG A 61 5.98 -1.07 -2.09
N LEU A 62 6.83 -1.79 -2.80
CA LEU A 62 8.00 -1.27 -3.46
C LEU A 62 7.73 -1.15 -4.95
N SER A 63 8.26 -0.11 -5.55
CA SER A 63 8.03 0.23 -6.94
C SER A 63 9.27 0.88 -7.49
N TYR A 64 9.67 0.45 -8.68
CA TYR A 64 10.84 0.95 -9.36
C TYR A 64 10.50 1.20 -10.81
N THR A 65 10.83 2.38 -11.32
CA THR A 65 10.63 2.74 -12.71
C THR A 65 11.94 3.22 -13.31
N TYR A 66 12.34 2.61 -14.42
CA TYR A 66 13.45 3.09 -15.24
C TYR A 66 12.90 3.82 -16.47
N LYS A 67 13.18 5.12 -16.57
CA LYS A 67 12.80 5.96 -17.71
C LYS A 67 13.61 5.54 -18.94
N LEU A 68 12.96 4.95 -19.93
CA LEU A 68 13.56 4.68 -21.23
C LEU A 68 13.57 5.97 -22.07
N ASN A 69 12.40 6.59 -22.16
CA ASN A 69 12.15 7.82 -22.90
C ASN A 69 11.42 8.85 -22.02
N PRO A 70 11.26 10.10 -22.49
CA PRO A 70 10.49 11.12 -21.77
C PRO A 70 9.03 10.74 -21.47
N TYR A 71 8.48 9.75 -22.19
CA TYR A 71 7.06 9.37 -22.13
C TYR A 71 6.80 8.02 -21.45
N TYR A 72 7.75 7.08 -21.51
CA TYR A 72 7.55 5.72 -21.01
C TYR A 72 8.79 5.17 -20.30
N GLY A 73 8.54 4.35 -19.28
CA GLY A 73 9.57 3.64 -18.54
C GLY A 73 9.13 2.22 -18.20
N VAL A 74 10.13 1.36 -17.99
CA VAL A 74 9.91 0.01 -17.47
C VAL A 74 9.57 0.14 -15.99
N TYR A 75 8.48 -0.46 -15.57
CA TYR A 75 7.96 -0.44 -14.22
C TYR A 75 8.01 -1.83 -13.61
N MET A 76 8.54 -1.91 -12.39
CA MET A 76 8.51 -3.10 -11.56
C MET A 76 7.86 -2.74 -10.24
N GLN A 77 7.00 -3.63 -9.76
CA GLN A 77 6.31 -3.51 -8.50
C GLN A 77 6.46 -4.79 -7.70
N TYR A 78 6.70 -4.64 -6.42
CA TYR A 78 6.63 -5.73 -5.46
C TYR A 78 5.74 -5.30 -4.29
N PHE A 79 4.76 -6.12 -3.95
CA PHE A 79 3.90 -5.91 -2.81
C PHE A 79 3.94 -7.13 -1.89
N VAL A 80 4.01 -6.87 -0.59
CA VAL A 80 3.85 -7.89 0.45
C VAL A 80 3.02 -7.34 1.60
N GLY A 81 1.99 -8.07 1.99
CA GLY A 81 1.20 -7.78 3.18
C GLY A 81 -0.31 -7.88 2.96
N TYR A 82 -1.06 -7.11 3.73
CA TYR A 82 -2.52 -7.15 3.80
C TYR A 82 -3.13 -5.93 3.10
N GLY A 83 -4.38 -6.03 2.65
CA GLY A 83 -5.09 -4.87 2.11
C GLY A 83 -4.71 -4.48 0.67
N ASP A 84 -4.05 -5.35 -0.10
CA ASP A 84 -3.70 -5.04 -1.50
C ASP A 84 -4.93 -4.91 -2.40
N TYR A 85 -5.96 -5.71 -2.09
CA TYR A 85 -7.26 -5.67 -2.72
C TYR A 85 -8.35 -5.54 -1.67
N LEU A 86 -9.44 -4.87 -2.03
CA LEU A 86 -10.60 -4.73 -1.14
C LEU A 86 -11.25 -6.07 -0.81
N TYR A 87 -11.27 -7.02 -1.74
CA TYR A 87 -11.88 -8.34 -1.51
C TYR A 87 -10.99 -9.30 -0.70
N GLU A 88 -9.68 -9.03 -0.64
CA GLU A 88 -8.67 -9.83 0.08
C GLU A 88 -7.96 -9.00 1.13
N TYR A 89 -8.69 -8.10 1.77
CA TYR A 89 -8.10 -7.18 2.74
C TYR A 89 -7.55 -7.90 3.98
N ASP A 90 -8.09 -9.08 4.31
CA ASP A 90 -7.73 -9.89 5.47
C ASP A 90 -6.70 -10.99 5.17
N LYS A 91 -6.31 -11.16 3.90
CA LYS A 91 -5.30 -12.15 3.49
C LYS A 91 -3.92 -11.53 3.30
N MET A 92 -2.89 -12.28 3.66
CA MET A 92 -1.51 -11.92 3.35
C MET A 92 -1.21 -12.29 1.90
N GLY A 93 -0.95 -11.29 1.08
CA GLY A 93 -0.60 -11.44 -0.33
C GLY A 93 0.86 -11.11 -0.59
N HIS A 94 1.43 -11.79 -1.59
CA HIS A 94 2.70 -11.46 -2.20
C HIS A 94 2.47 -11.27 -3.70
N ARG A 95 2.87 -10.12 -4.24
CA ARG A 95 2.69 -9.81 -5.66
C ARG A 95 3.97 -9.24 -6.23
N ILE A 96 4.34 -9.76 -7.38
CA ILE A 96 5.35 -9.16 -8.25
C ILE A 96 4.67 -8.78 -9.57
N GLY A 97 4.95 -7.59 -10.06
CA GLY A 97 4.41 -7.07 -11.31
C GLY A 97 5.51 -6.40 -12.10
N ILE A 98 5.51 -6.61 -13.41
CA ILE A 98 6.38 -5.91 -14.36
C ILE A 98 5.49 -5.37 -15.47
N GLY A 99 5.72 -4.13 -15.87
CA GLY A 99 4.93 -3.47 -16.90
C GLY A 99 5.56 -2.20 -17.41
N VAL A 100 4.74 -1.35 -18.02
CA VAL A 100 5.15 -0.05 -18.54
C VAL A 100 4.43 1.02 -17.74
N ARG A 101 5.18 2.06 -17.33
CA ARG A 101 4.61 3.24 -16.67
C ARG A 101 4.82 4.45 -17.57
N PHE A 102 3.75 5.21 -17.75
CA PHE A 102 3.84 6.51 -18.38
C PHE A 102 4.54 7.47 -17.43
N VAL A 103 5.57 8.11 -17.95
CA VAL A 103 6.41 9.02 -17.21
C VAL A 103 6.18 10.41 -17.80
N ARG A 104 5.96 11.40 -16.93
CA ARG A 104 5.95 12.82 -17.28
C ARG A 104 7.16 13.52 -16.66
#